data_AF-A0A7Y5E651-F1
#
_entry.id   AF-A0A7Y5E651-F1
#
_cell.length_a   1.000
_cell.length_b   1.000
_cell.length_c   1.000
_cell.angle_alpha   90.00
_cell.angle_beta   90.00
_cell.angle_gamma   90.00
#
_symmetry.space_group_name_H-M   'P 1'
#
loop_
_entity.id
_entity.type
_entity.pdbx_description
1 polymer ?
#
loop_
_entity_poly.entity_id
_entity_poly.type
_entity_poly.pdbx_seq_one_letter_code
_entity_poly.pdbx_strand_id
1 'polypeptide(L)'
;MKKILATVGLLIALVIMGCSKDNSPYSYPNESTIYSETNKINFRELLVILKPYTMVDNQKKYILTDSLFNVHFSVNGNEWGKFNSAKTDTTRYQDEMFNDFKVTDEVVKYPVIAPFQTAKDTLTTAGEYSDLLNAYFTLEPGFYICNVESFEFRDENGVMKKVETTIIEPVEIKENLRSAFIGEFEILINE
;
A
#
# COMPACT_ATOMS: atom_id res chain seq x y z
N MET A 1 -33.65 22.74 49.70
CA MET A 1 -33.29 23.51 48.49
C MET A 1 -31.85 23.26 47.99
N LYS A 2 -30.82 23.19 48.85
CA LYS A 2 -29.42 22.89 48.40
C LYS A 2 -29.23 21.52 47.69
N LYS A 3 -29.99 20.49 48.07
CA LYS A 3 -29.87 19.15 47.46
C LYS A 3 -30.38 19.10 46.01
N ILE A 4 -31.42 19.86 45.68
CA ILE A 4 -32.02 19.90 44.33
C ILE A 4 -31.11 20.64 43.35
N LEU A 5 -30.45 21.72 43.79
CA LEU A 5 -29.44 22.42 42.98
C LEU A 5 -28.23 21.53 42.64
N ALA A 6 -27.81 20.67 43.57
CA ALA A 6 -26.73 19.72 43.31
C ALA A 6 -27.15 18.62 42.31
N THR A 7 -28.40 18.17 42.35
CA THR A 7 -28.90 17.15 41.41
C THR A 7 -29.11 17.71 40.00
N VAL A 8 -29.59 18.95 39.89
CA VAL A 8 -29.77 19.65 38.60
C VAL A 8 -28.41 20.01 37.99
N GLY A 9 -27.44 20.42 38.80
CA GLY A 9 -26.06 20.67 38.34
C GLY A 9 -25.36 19.42 37.81
N LEU A 10 -25.56 18.26 38.46
CA LEU A 10 -24.99 16.99 38.02
C LEU A 10 -25.63 16.48 36.71
N LEU A 11 -26.93 16.70 36.53
CA LEU A 11 -27.63 16.33 35.28
C LEU A 11 -27.17 17.19 34.10
N ILE A 12 -26.92 18.49 34.33
CA ILE A 12 -26.40 19.39 33.28
C ILE A 12 -24.95 19.01 32.93
N ALA A 13 -24.13 18.59 33.88
CA ALA A 13 -22.77 18.11 33.64
C ALA A 13 -22.71 16.81 32.82
N LEU A 14 -23.71 15.92 32.95
CA LEU A 14 -23.82 14.68 32.18
C LEU A 14 -24.25 14.89 30.72
N VAL A 15 -24.96 15.98 30.40
CA VAL A 15 -25.37 16.30 29.02
C VAL A 15 -24.22 16.91 28.20
N ILE A 16 -23.20 17.48 28.84
CA ILE A 16 -22.00 18.03 28.17
C ILE A 16 -20.93 16.96 27.90
N MET A 17 -21.05 15.78 28.50
CA MET A 17 -20.37 14.56 28.05
C MET A 17 -21.20 13.89 26.95
N GLY A 18 -21.55 14.66 25.93
CA GLY A 18 -21.97 14.10 24.66
C GLY A 18 -20.80 13.27 24.13
N CYS A 19 -21.02 11.97 23.98
CA CYS A 19 -20.11 11.05 23.32
C CYS A 19 -19.48 11.72 22.11
N SER A 20 -18.16 11.97 22.17
CA SER A 20 -17.38 12.13 20.96
C SER A 20 -17.55 10.83 20.20
N LYS A 21 -18.36 10.92 19.13
CA LYS A 21 -18.57 9.88 18.14
C LYS A 21 -17.23 9.19 17.90
N ASP A 22 -17.19 7.88 18.10
CA ASP A 22 -16.07 7.05 17.68
C ASP A 22 -15.66 7.52 16.29
N ASN A 23 -14.49 8.14 16.21
CA ASN A 23 -13.81 8.29 14.96
C ASN A 23 -13.49 6.86 14.53
N SER A 24 -14.41 6.29 13.74
CA SER A 24 -13.99 5.46 12.62
C SER A 24 -12.71 6.08 12.08
N PRO A 25 -11.63 5.32 11.84
CA PRO A 25 -10.39 5.86 11.26
C PRO A 25 -10.61 6.52 9.89
N TYR A 26 -11.85 6.49 9.39
CA TYR A 26 -12.35 7.21 8.24
C TYR A 26 -13.26 8.36 8.69
N SER A 27 -12.68 9.48 9.13
CA SER A 27 -13.38 10.77 9.14
C SER A 27 -13.09 11.47 7.82
N TYR A 28 -14.04 11.43 6.89
CA TYR A 28 -13.94 12.20 5.65
C TYR A 28 -14.39 13.65 5.93
N PRO A 29 -13.60 14.67 5.58
CA PRO A 29 -14.09 16.03 5.53
C PRO A 29 -15.23 16.11 4.50
N ASN A 30 -16.35 16.73 4.88
CA ASN A 30 -17.51 16.94 3.99
C ASN A 30 -17.24 17.96 2.86
N GLU A 31 -15.99 18.37 2.61
CA GLU A 31 -15.63 19.41 1.66
C GLU A 31 -14.76 18.95 0.47
N SER A 32 -14.66 17.64 0.22
CA SER A 32 -14.08 17.11 -1.03
C SER A 32 -15.12 16.39 -1.89
N THR A 33 -16.36 16.87 -1.89
CA THR A 33 -17.38 16.39 -2.83
C THR A 33 -17.19 17.13 -4.15
N ILE A 34 -16.22 16.70 -4.95
CA ILE A 34 -16.21 17.03 -6.37
C ILE A 34 -17.43 16.30 -6.94
N TYR A 35 -18.42 17.07 -7.36
CA TYR A 35 -19.61 16.61 -8.06
C TYR A 35 -19.26 15.52 -9.06
N SER A 36 -19.90 14.35 -8.97
CA SER A 36 -19.96 13.43 -10.09
C SER A 36 -21.43 13.16 -10.42
N GLU A 37 -21.93 13.81 -11.47
CA GLU A 37 -23.26 13.53 -12.05
C GLU A 37 -23.33 12.12 -12.67
N THR A 38 -22.20 11.42 -12.70
CA THR A 38 -22.04 10.02 -13.07
C THR A 38 -21.36 9.33 -11.90
N ASN A 39 -21.86 8.19 -11.40
CA ASN A 39 -21.25 7.43 -10.30
C ASN A 39 -19.85 6.89 -10.67
N LYS A 40 -18.85 7.78 -10.81
CA LYS A 40 -17.50 7.41 -11.23
C LYS A 40 -16.68 7.04 -10.00
N ILE A 41 -16.34 5.76 -9.90
CA ILE A 41 -15.42 5.28 -8.88
C ILE A 41 -14.01 5.70 -9.31
N ASN A 42 -13.40 6.59 -8.53
CA ASN A 42 -12.02 7.01 -8.78
C ASN A 42 -11.05 5.90 -8.41
N PHE A 43 -10.05 5.70 -9.26
CA PHE A 43 -8.90 4.84 -9.01
C PHE A 43 -8.15 5.31 -7.75
N ARG A 44 -7.74 4.38 -6.89
CA ARG A 44 -7.12 4.68 -5.59
C ARG A 44 -5.86 3.90 -5.27
N GLU A 45 -5.65 2.73 -5.87
CA GLU A 45 -4.53 1.88 -5.46
C GLU A 45 -4.13 0.87 -6.55
N LEU A 46 -2.84 0.59 -6.59
CA LEU A 46 -2.27 -0.52 -7.32
C LEU A 46 -2.07 -1.71 -6.37
N LEU A 47 -2.43 -2.89 -6.83
CA LEU A 47 -2.17 -4.15 -6.13
C LEU A 47 -1.20 -4.99 -6.95
N VAL A 48 -0.09 -5.40 -6.33
CA VAL A 48 0.86 -6.34 -6.91
C VAL A 48 1.14 -7.49 -5.95
N ILE A 49 1.48 -8.67 -6.47
CA ILE A 49 1.98 -9.79 -5.68
C ILE A 49 3.40 -10.11 -6.12
N LEU A 50 4.36 -10.04 -5.21
CA LEU A 50 5.75 -10.41 -5.48
C LEU A 50 6.02 -11.82 -4.94
N LYS A 51 6.78 -12.61 -5.70
CA LYS A 51 7.23 -13.97 -5.38
C LYS A 51 8.75 -14.05 -5.59
N PRO A 52 9.53 -13.43 -4.70
CA PRO A 52 10.98 -13.48 -4.78
C PRO A 52 11.47 -14.92 -4.62
N TYR A 53 12.43 -15.32 -5.44
CA TYR A 53 13.06 -16.62 -5.42
C TYR A 53 14.56 -16.53 -5.71
N THR A 54 15.29 -17.55 -5.29
CA THR A 54 16.68 -17.79 -5.67
C THR A 54 16.80 -19.19 -6.29
N MET A 55 17.95 -19.48 -6.90
CA MET A 55 18.26 -20.78 -7.47
C MET A 55 19.21 -21.54 -6.55
N VAL A 56 18.76 -22.65 -5.97
CA VAL A 56 19.57 -23.56 -5.15
C VAL A 56 19.68 -24.88 -5.89
N ASP A 57 20.89 -25.33 -6.21
CA ASP A 57 21.12 -26.56 -6.98
C ASP A 57 20.28 -26.67 -8.27
N ASN A 58 20.14 -25.54 -8.97
CA ASN A 58 19.36 -25.42 -10.20
C ASN A 58 17.84 -25.65 -10.02
N GLN A 59 17.35 -25.56 -8.79
CA GLN A 59 15.95 -25.58 -8.40
C GLN A 59 15.52 -24.22 -7.84
N LYS A 60 14.28 -23.82 -8.14
CA LYS A 60 13.71 -22.58 -7.63
C LYS A 60 13.34 -22.75 -6.16
N LYS A 61 13.86 -21.87 -5.30
CA LYS A 61 13.50 -21.79 -3.89
C LYS A 61 13.01 -20.38 -3.58
N TYR A 62 11.83 -20.25 -2.99
CA TYR A 62 11.22 -18.96 -2.68
C TYR A 62 11.75 -18.40 -1.38
N ILE A 63 11.95 -17.09 -1.34
CA ILE A 63 12.43 -16.41 -0.13
C ILE A 63 11.33 -16.41 0.93
N LEU A 64 11.69 -16.82 2.14
CA LEU A 64 10.81 -16.82 3.29
C LEU A 64 11.23 -15.74 4.27
N THR A 65 10.44 -14.67 4.35
CA THR A 65 10.62 -13.53 5.26
C THR A 65 9.26 -13.05 5.76
N ASP A 66 9.23 -12.26 6.83
CA ASP A 66 7.98 -11.78 7.42
C ASP A 66 7.27 -10.76 6.52
N SER A 67 8.01 -9.93 5.79
CA SER A 67 7.50 -8.92 4.87
C SER A 67 8.60 -8.50 3.90
N LEU A 68 8.20 -8.01 2.73
CA LEU A 68 9.04 -7.16 1.90
C LEU A 68 8.86 -5.70 2.36
N PHE A 69 9.95 -4.94 2.31
CA PHE A 69 10.02 -3.56 2.74
C PHE A 69 10.42 -2.67 1.57
N ASN A 70 10.03 -1.40 1.62
CA ASN A 70 10.48 -0.38 0.68
C ASN A 70 10.37 -0.79 -0.80
N VAL A 71 9.30 -1.51 -1.15
CA VAL A 71 9.03 -1.94 -2.52
C VAL A 71 8.79 -0.70 -3.36
N HIS A 72 9.70 -0.43 -4.29
CA HIS A 72 9.75 0.78 -5.08
C HIS A 72 9.09 0.59 -6.44
N PHE A 73 8.17 1.49 -6.77
CA PHE A 73 7.39 1.44 -7.99
C PHE A 73 7.56 2.71 -8.82
N SER A 74 7.53 2.54 -10.14
CA SER A 74 7.23 3.63 -11.08
C SER A 74 6.13 3.23 -12.05
N VAL A 75 5.39 4.22 -12.53
CA VAL A 75 4.34 4.07 -13.54
C VAL A 75 4.62 5.05 -14.68
N ASN A 76 4.73 4.53 -15.90
CA ASN A 76 5.16 5.28 -17.09
C ASN A 76 6.45 6.09 -16.86
N GLY A 77 7.38 5.55 -16.07
CA GLY A 77 8.66 6.20 -15.75
C GLY A 77 8.59 7.29 -14.67
N ASN A 78 7.42 7.57 -14.10
CA ASN A 78 7.28 8.47 -12.96
C ASN A 78 7.26 7.67 -11.65
N GLU A 79 8.00 8.15 -10.64
CA GLU A 79 8.01 7.54 -9.32
C GLU A 79 6.60 7.52 -8.74
N TRP A 80 6.17 6.33 -8.31
CA TRP A 80 4.89 6.11 -7.64
C TRP A 80 5.04 6.14 -6.12
N GLY A 81 6.15 5.58 -5.62
CA GLY A 81 6.52 5.59 -4.21
C GLY A 81 7.02 4.25 -3.70
N LYS A 82 7.20 4.16 -2.38
CA LYS A 82 7.74 3.01 -1.67
C LYS A 82 6.75 2.47 -0.65
N PHE A 83 6.45 1.17 -0.72
CA PHE A 83 5.44 0.52 0.10
C PHE A 83 5.93 -0.81 0.65
N ASN A 84 5.41 -1.22 1.80
CA ASN A 84 5.71 -2.53 2.37
C ASN A 84 4.67 -3.55 1.90
N SER A 85 5.05 -4.83 1.82
CA SER A 85 4.07 -5.89 1.62
C SER A 85 3.22 -6.11 2.87
N ALA A 86 2.13 -6.86 2.71
CA ALA A 86 1.49 -7.48 3.87
C ALA A 86 2.45 -8.48 4.53
N LYS A 87 2.21 -8.72 5.83
CA LYS A 87 2.95 -9.73 6.57
C LYS A 87 2.55 -11.14 6.15
N THR A 88 3.54 -12.01 6.04
CA THR A 88 3.38 -13.44 5.75
C THR A 88 3.60 -14.25 7.04
N ASP A 89 2.70 -15.20 7.31
CA ASP A 89 2.88 -16.16 8.41
C ASP A 89 3.89 -17.24 7.97
N THR A 90 5.17 -17.01 8.29
CA THR A 90 6.27 -17.88 7.89
C THR A 90 6.28 -19.23 8.60
N THR A 91 5.55 -19.38 9.71
CA THR A 91 5.56 -20.60 10.54
C THR A 91 4.92 -21.83 9.88
N ARG A 92 4.24 -21.62 8.74
CA ARG A 92 3.53 -22.66 8.01
C ARG A 92 4.37 -23.36 6.95
N TYR A 93 5.54 -22.81 6.66
CA TYR A 93 6.39 -23.28 5.58
C TYR A 93 7.45 -24.22 6.12
N GLN A 94 7.75 -25.27 5.36
CA GLN A 94 8.99 -26.00 5.57
C GLN A 94 10.13 -25.18 4.98
N ASP A 95 11.03 -24.72 5.85
CA ASP A 95 12.12 -23.84 5.49
C ASP A 95 13.48 -24.54 5.57
N GLU A 96 14.42 -24.02 4.79
CA GLU A 96 15.83 -24.34 4.88
C GLU A 96 16.65 -23.05 4.84
N MET A 97 17.84 -23.09 5.43
CA MET A 97 18.77 -21.96 5.38
C MET A 97 19.55 -21.99 4.07
N PHE A 98 19.57 -20.86 3.37
CA PHE A 98 20.43 -20.62 2.23
C PHE A 98 21.17 -19.29 2.45
N ASN A 99 22.50 -19.37 2.57
CA ASN A 99 23.33 -18.26 3.05
C ASN A 99 22.77 -17.67 4.37
N ASP A 100 22.35 -16.40 4.38
CA ASP A 100 21.86 -15.72 5.59
C ASP A 100 20.33 -15.60 5.68
N PHE A 101 19.56 -16.27 4.81
CA PHE A 101 18.10 -16.18 4.80
C PHE A 101 17.43 -17.53 4.63
N LYS A 102 16.16 -17.58 4.99
CA LYS A 102 15.32 -18.77 4.81
C LYS A 102 14.74 -18.83 3.41
N VAL A 103 14.70 -20.05 2.88
CA VAL A 103 14.04 -20.37 1.63
C VAL A 103 13.12 -21.59 1.79
N THR A 104 12.19 -21.76 0.86
CA THR A 104 11.26 -22.89 0.84
C THR A 104 10.95 -23.30 -0.60
N ASP A 105 10.56 -24.57 -0.78
CA ASP A 105 10.05 -25.09 -2.06
C ASP A 105 8.65 -24.56 -2.41
N GLU A 106 7.92 -24.07 -1.41
CA GLU A 106 6.55 -23.58 -1.58
C GLU A 106 6.53 -22.13 -2.07
N VAL A 107 5.58 -21.80 -2.95
CA VAL A 107 5.44 -20.44 -3.47
C VAL A 107 5.01 -19.50 -2.35
N VAL A 108 5.89 -18.56 -1.98
CA VAL A 108 5.57 -17.49 -1.03
C VAL A 108 5.13 -16.23 -1.78
N LYS A 109 3.98 -15.66 -1.38
CA LYS A 109 3.37 -14.49 -2.02
C LYS A 109 3.39 -13.29 -1.08
N TYR A 110 3.92 -12.18 -1.56
CA TYR A 110 3.99 -10.91 -0.83
C TYR A 110 3.13 -9.86 -1.55
N PRO A 111 1.87 -9.67 -1.12
CA PRO A 111 1.00 -8.67 -1.72
C PRO A 111 1.41 -7.27 -1.23
N VAL A 112 1.49 -6.31 -2.15
CA VAL A 112 1.81 -4.91 -1.89
C VAL A 112 0.66 -4.06 -2.40
N ILE A 113 0.12 -3.22 -1.51
CA ILE A 113 -0.91 -2.25 -1.84
C ILE A 113 -0.23 -0.89 -1.91
N ALA A 114 -0.18 -0.32 -3.11
CA ALA A 114 0.44 0.96 -3.39
C ALA A 114 -0.67 2.00 -3.63
N PRO A 115 -1.16 2.69 -2.58
CA PRO A 115 -2.17 3.72 -2.73
C PRO A 115 -1.68 4.86 -3.61
N PHE A 116 -2.59 5.42 -4.39
CA PHE A 116 -2.39 6.66 -5.11
C PHE A 116 -2.17 7.78 -4.11
N GLN A 117 -1.01 8.42 -4.20
CA GLN A 117 -0.70 9.58 -3.37
C GLN A 117 -1.30 10.81 -4.05
N THR A 118 -2.47 11.26 -3.59
CA THR A 118 -2.92 12.61 -3.92
C THR A 118 -1.99 13.60 -3.22
N ALA A 119 -1.38 14.51 -3.97
CA ALA A 119 -0.73 15.67 -3.39
C ALA A 119 -1.71 16.33 -2.41
N LYS A 120 -1.23 16.62 -1.19
CA LYS A 120 -1.96 17.09 -0.01
C LYS A 120 -3.26 17.86 -0.32
N ASP A 121 -4.32 17.56 0.44
CA ASP A 121 -5.62 18.25 0.37
C ASP A 121 -5.54 19.79 0.53
N THR A 122 -4.41 20.32 1.02
CA THR A 122 -4.11 21.75 1.02
C THR A 122 -3.26 22.14 -0.18
N LEU A 123 -3.92 22.53 -1.27
CA LEU A 123 -3.28 23.20 -2.41
C LEU A 123 -3.02 24.66 -2.02
N THR A 124 -1.79 24.98 -1.63
CA THR A 124 -1.40 26.32 -1.19
C THR A 124 -0.70 27.12 -2.29
N THR A 125 -0.21 26.47 -3.33
CA THR A 125 0.54 27.08 -4.42
C THR A 125 0.06 26.64 -5.81
N ALA A 126 0.29 27.46 -6.83
CA ALA A 126 -0.01 27.13 -8.22
C ALA A 126 0.79 25.92 -8.74
N GLY A 127 1.98 25.65 -8.17
CA GLY A 127 2.78 24.46 -8.45
C GLY A 127 2.09 23.19 -7.97
N GLU A 128 1.59 23.18 -6.72
CA GLU A 128 0.83 22.05 -6.16
C GLU A 128 -0.46 21.75 -6.95
N TYR A 129 -1.10 22.78 -7.51
CA TYR A 129 -2.26 22.61 -8.39
C TYR A 129 -1.88 21.97 -9.73
N SER A 130 -0.73 22.33 -10.30
CA SER A 130 -0.21 21.70 -11.51
C SER A 130 0.18 20.24 -11.26
N ASP A 131 0.78 19.94 -10.11
CA ASP A 131 1.15 18.58 -9.72
C ASP A 131 -0.08 17.71 -9.48
N LEU A 132 -1.12 18.27 -8.85
CA LEU A 132 -2.40 17.60 -8.70
C LEU A 132 -3.07 17.34 -10.06
N LEU A 133 -3.11 18.32 -10.96
CA LEU A 133 -3.64 18.12 -12.31
C LEU A 133 -2.85 17.05 -13.06
N ASN A 134 -1.53 17.10 -13.04
CA ASN A 134 -0.68 16.08 -13.66
C ASN A 134 -0.95 14.69 -13.06
N ALA A 135 -1.06 14.58 -11.74
CA ALA A 135 -1.37 13.32 -11.07
C ALA A 135 -2.76 12.78 -11.45
N TYR A 136 -3.77 13.65 -11.58
CA TYR A 136 -5.10 13.29 -12.09
C TYR A 136 -5.05 12.81 -13.55
N PHE A 137 -4.24 13.45 -14.40
CA PHE A 137 -4.03 13.01 -15.78
C PHE A 137 -3.16 11.75 -15.89
N THR A 138 -2.46 11.35 -14.83
CA THR A 138 -1.52 10.21 -14.87
C THR A 138 -2.22 8.85 -14.79
N LEU A 139 -3.51 8.76 -14.44
CA LEU A 139 -4.21 7.46 -14.27
C LEU A 139 -5.68 7.49 -14.70
N GLU A 140 -5.97 8.17 -15.80
CA GLU A 140 -7.24 7.96 -16.49
C GLU A 140 -7.39 6.48 -16.92
N PRO A 141 -8.61 5.99 -17.18
CA PRO A 141 -8.77 4.67 -17.74
C PRO A 141 -7.92 4.50 -19.01
N GLY A 142 -7.06 3.49 -19.03
CA GLY A 142 -6.03 3.36 -20.06
C GLY A 142 -4.99 2.29 -19.74
N PHE A 143 -4.00 2.16 -20.63
CA PHE A 143 -2.89 1.23 -20.48
C PHE A 143 -1.63 1.96 -20.02
N TYR A 144 -1.00 1.42 -18.99
CA TYR A 144 0.18 1.97 -18.34
C TYR A 144 1.26 0.90 -18.25
N ILE A 145 2.51 1.34 -18.11
CA ILE A 145 3.64 0.46 -17.83
C ILE A 145 4.02 0.65 -16.37
N CYS A 146 3.84 -0.40 -15.56
CA CYS A 146 4.29 -0.42 -14.17
C CYS A 146 5.65 -1.10 -14.07
N ASN A 147 6.56 -0.51 -13.31
CA ASN A 147 7.87 -1.06 -13.05
C ASN A 147 8.06 -1.28 -11.54
N VAL A 148 8.46 -2.49 -11.14
CA VAL A 148 8.98 -2.77 -9.80
C VAL A 148 10.49 -2.66 -9.88
N GLU A 149 11.05 -1.68 -9.17
CA GLU A 149 12.46 -1.29 -9.31
C GLU A 149 13.35 -1.88 -8.23
N SER A 150 12.85 -1.96 -7.01
CA SER A 150 13.60 -2.57 -5.91
C SER A 150 12.68 -2.97 -4.77
N PHE A 151 13.19 -3.80 -3.89
CA PHE A 151 12.60 -4.08 -2.59
C PHE A 151 13.69 -4.49 -1.61
N GLU A 152 13.34 -4.50 -0.34
CA GLU A 152 14.21 -4.93 0.73
C GLU A 152 13.56 -6.09 1.50
N PHE A 153 14.37 -6.96 2.07
CA PHE A 153 13.90 -7.97 3.02
C PHE A 153 14.89 -8.10 4.17
N ARG A 154 14.41 -8.63 5.30
CA ARG A 154 15.25 -8.88 6.46
C ARG A 154 15.78 -10.32 6.38
N ASP A 155 17.09 -10.46 6.56
CA ASP A 155 17.75 -11.75 6.68
C ASP A 155 17.61 -12.33 8.10
N GLU A 156 18.09 -13.55 8.35
CA GLU A 156 17.99 -14.20 9.66
C GLU A 156 18.77 -13.49 10.77
N ASN A 157 19.79 -12.72 10.41
CA ASN A 157 20.58 -11.92 11.35
C ASN A 157 19.92 -10.56 11.65
N GLY A 158 18.80 -10.25 11.00
CA GLY A 158 18.09 -8.98 11.16
C GLY A 158 18.59 -7.86 10.25
N VAL A 159 19.51 -8.13 9.34
CA VAL A 159 20.09 -7.17 8.40
C VAL A 159 19.14 -6.98 7.21
N MET A 160 18.97 -5.73 6.79
CA MET A 160 18.19 -5.40 5.60
C MET A 160 19.02 -5.65 4.34
N LYS A 161 18.56 -6.55 3.48
CA LYS A 161 19.13 -6.81 2.14
C LYS A 161 18.27 -6.12 1.09
N LYS A 162 18.89 -5.29 0.25
CA LYS A 162 18.23 -4.62 -0.89
C LYS A 162 18.41 -5.44 -2.16
N VAL A 163 17.33 -5.61 -2.89
CA VAL A 163 17.28 -6.27 -4.20
C VAL A 163 16.90 -5.21 -5.23
N GLU A 164 17.75 -5.02 -6.23
CA GLU A 164 17.42 -4.25 -7.43
C GLU A 164 16.76 -5.19 -8.45
N THR A 165 15.68 -4.72 -9.07
CA THR A 165 14.92 -5.47 -10.07
C THR A 165 14.43 -4.53 -11.17
N THR A 166 13.96 -5.08 -12.29
CA THR A 166 13.42 -4.29 -13.41
C THR A 166 12.30 -5.07 -14.06
N ILE A 167 11.24 -5.31 -13.29
CA ILE A 167 10.05 -6.01 -13.76
C ILE A 167 9.10 -4.99 -14.33
N ILE A 168 8.91 -5.04 -15.65
CA ILE A 168 8.13 -4.08 -16.42
C ILE A 168 6.89 -4.77 -16.99
N GLU A 169 5.71 -4.33 -16.58
CA GLU A 169 4.45 -5.01 -16.90
C GLU A 169 3.35 -4.02 -17.28
N PRO A 170 2.57 -4.30 -18.34
CA PRO A 170 1.45 -3.46 -18.71
C PRO A 170 0.29 -3.65 -17.73
N VAL A 171 -0.25 -2.54 -17.21
CA VAL A 171 -1.44 -2.53 -16.37
C VAL A 171 -2.55 -1.74 -17.05
N GLU A 172 -3.74 -2.33 -17.10
CA GLU A 172 -4.95 -1.67 -17.59
C GLU A 172 -5.71 -1.09 -16.39
N ILE A 173 -5.89 0.23 -16.38
CA ILE A 173 -6.80 0.91 -15.46
C ILE A 173 -8.15 1.00 -16.15
N LYS A 174 -9.17 0.36 -15.58
CA LYS A 174 -10.54 0.39 -16.13
C LYS A 174 -11.36 1.48 -15.46
N GLU A 175 -12.30 2.05 -16.21
CA GLU A 175 -13.25 3.01 -15.65
C GLU A 175 -14.08 2.35 -14.53
N ASN A 176 -14.38 3.13 -13.49
CA ASN A 176 -15.19 2.71 -12.35
C ASN A 176 -14.61 1.56 -11.51
N LEU A 177 -13.29 1.36 -11.52
CA LEU A 177 -12.61 0.49 -10.57
C LEU A 177 -11.81 1.29 -9.53
N ARG A 178 -11.90 0.88 -8.27
CA ARG A 178 -11.15 1.47 -7.17
C ARG A 178 -9.67 1.07 -7.21
N SER A 179 -9.35 -0.09 -7.75
CA SER A 179 -8.00 -0.67 -7.72
C SER A 179 -7.69 -1.37 -9.04
N ALA A 180 -6.41 -1.39 -9.44
CA ALA A 180 -5.93 -2.23 -10.52
C ALA A 180 -4.98 -3.28 -9.96
N PHE A 181 -5.26 -4.53 -10.30
CA PHE A 181 -4.34 -5.63 -10.06
C PHE A 181 -3.32 -5.68 -11.19
N ILE A 182 -2.06 -5.43 -10.84
CA ILE A 182 -0.95 -5.38 -11.80
C ILE A 182 -0.56 -6.81 -12.20
N GLY A 183 -0.53 -7.73 -11.24
CA GLY A 183 -0.19 -9.13 -11.50
C GLY A 183 0.54 -9.82 -10.35
N GLU A 184 0.98 -11.04 -10.62
CA GLU A 184 1.86 -11.82 -9.75
C GLU A 184 3.23 -11.99 -10.42
N PHE A 185 4.30 -11.53 -9.77
CA PHE A 185 5.64 -11.51 -10.35
C PHE A 185 6.59 -12.43 -9.61
N GLU A 186 7.22 -13.33 -10.36
CA GLU A 186 8.35 -14.11 -9.86
C GLU A 186 9.64 -13.33 -10.08
N ILE A 187 10.41 -13.13 -9.01
CA ILE A 187 11.60 -12.28 -9.04
C ILE A 187 12.81 -13.10 -8.67
N LEU A 188 13.73 -13.29 -9.62
CA LEU A 188 15.02 -13.88 -9.29
C LEU A 188 15.86 -12.88 -8.50
N ILE A 189 16.30 -13.28 -7.32
CA ILE A 189 17.33 -12.58 -6.56
C ILE A 189 18.66 -13.21 -6.93
N ASN A 190 19.53 -12.43 -7.58
CA ASN A 190 20.91 -12.82 -7.82
C ASN A 190 21.73 -12.43 -6.59
N GLU A 191 22.36 -13.40 -5.94
CA GLU A 191 23.35 -13.18 -4.88
C GLU A 191 24.78 -13.21 -5.42
#